data_AF-A0A166GJP6-F1
#
_entry.id   AF-A0A166GJP6-F1
#
_cell.length_a   1.000
_cell.length_b   1.000
_cell.length_c   1.000
_cell.angle_alpha   90.00
_cell.angle_beta   90.00
_cell.angle_gamma   90.00
#
_symmetry.space_group_name_H-M   'P 1'
#
loop_
_entity.id
_entity.type
_entity.pdbx_description
1 polymer ?
#
loop_
_entity_poly.entity_id
_entity_poly.type
_entity_poly.pdbx_seq_one_letter_code
_entity_poly.pdbx_strand_id
1 'polypeptide(L)'
;MNSPSVASASTGGNPFLALNDDALRDFFELMGHIDPPHRRVHEFIDPGEVRFRLGWIYLTHVNQRWRRLLLAMPSLWARVFANMPASAYEETFSRAGDASWHLSFNNEPSSRRQKLVTLAQSHMEQVRALRVSDPTDTSDWVSTLHDRNLPELVTLDISQDPMPDSDILLRCPNLRDCTLYNLPAQFIEPSLRRLVMRGDPALPDSVPTLLDTLVSLPYLEELELELLSRKPLV
;
A
#
# COMPACT_ATOMS: atom_id res chain seq x y z
N MET A 1 54.36 -43.99 21.95
CA MET A 1 53.78 -42.74 22.48
C MET A 1 53.33 -41.93 21.27
N ASN A 2 52.06 -42.06 20.88
CA ASN A 2 51.49 -41.40 19.72
C ASN A 2 50.58 -40.27 20.20
N SER A 3 50.99 -39.03 19.91
CA SER A 3 50.19 -37.83 20.14
C SER A 3 48.99 -37.81 19.18
N PRO A 4 47.76 -37.59 19.66
CA PRO A 4 46.61 -37.51 18.78
C PRO A 4 46.61 -36.20 17.99
N SER A 5 46.40 -36.36 16.69
CA SER A 5 46.27 -35.35 15.66
C SER A 5 45.13 -34.38 15.98
N VAL A 6 45.44 -33.08 15.95
CA VAL A 6 44.50 -31.98 16.17
C VAL A 6 43.59 -31.87 14.95
N ALA A 7 42.30 -32.11 15.14
CA ALA A 7 41.28 -31.89 14.13
C ALA A 7 41.21 -30.40 13.77
N SER A 8 41.50 -30.09 12.51
CA SER A 8 41.31 -28.78 11.90
C SER A 8 39.82 -28.43 11.90
N ALA A 9 39.42 -27.57 12.84
CA ALA A 9 38.10 -26.96 12.85
C ALA A 9 37.90 -26.20 11.53
N SER A 10 36.99 -26.69 10.68
CA SER A 10 36.53 -25.95 9.52
C SER A 10 35.99 -24.61 10.02
N THR A 11 36.67 -23.52 9.69
CA THR A 11 36.15 -22.16 9.83
C THR A 11 34.93 -22.06 8.92
N GLY A 12 33.78 -22.47 9.43
CA GLY A 12 32.48 -22.32 8.81
C GLY A 12 32.16 -20.83 8.74
N GLY A 13 32.76 -20.16 7.77
CA GLY A 13 32.50 -18.77 7.46
C GLY A 13 31.00 -18.59 7.25
N ASN A 14 30.41 -17.62 7.93
CA ASN A 14 28.99 -17.33 7.80
C ASN A 14 28.67 -17.10 6.30
N PRO A 15 27.87 -17.96 5.66
CA PRO A 15 27.62 -17.89 4.21
C PRO A 15 26.98 -16.56 3.80
N PHE A 16 26.29 -15.87 4.72
CA PHE A 16 25.71 -14.56 4.46
C PHE A 16 26.73 -13.44 4.27
N LEU A 17 27.97 -13.63 4.75
CA LEU A 17 29.05 -12.67 4.49
C LEU A 17 29.58 -12.77 3.06
N ALA A 18 29.38 -13.91 2.38
CA ALA A 18 29.84 -14.14 1.02
C ALA A 18 28.88 -13.59 -0.05
N LEU A 19 27.63 -13.27 0.31
CA LEU A 19 26.67 -12.65 -0.62
C LEU A 19 27.14 -11.24 -0.99
N ASN A 20 26.96 -10.85 -2.26
CA ASN A 20 27.19 -9.49 -2.72
C ASN A 20 26.05 -8.56 -2.25
N ASP A 21 26.24 -7.24 -2.34
CA ASP A 21 25.26 -6.27 -1.86
C ASP A 21 23.93 -6.33 -2.64
N ASP A 22 23.96 -6.69 -3.92
CA ASP A 22 22.75 -6.74 -4.76
C ASP A 22 21.84 -7.90 -4.37
N ALA A 23 22.40 -9.09 -4.18
CA ALA A 23 21.66 -10.24 -3.67
C ALA A 23 21.07 -9.98 -2.28
N LEU A 24 21.78 -9.21 -1.43
CA LEU A 24 21.24 -8.78 -0.14
C LEU A 24 20.09 -7.79 -0.30
N ARG A 25 20.17 -6.83 -1.23
CA ARG A 25 19.08 -5.89 -1.52
C ARG A 25 17.84 -6.61 -2.03
N ASP A 26 17.99 -7.56 -2.95
CA ASP A 26 16.86 -8.37 -3.45
C ASP A 26 16.22 -9.18 -2.32
N PHE A 27 17.05 -9.78 -1.45
CA PHE A 27 16.57 -10.46 -0.25
C PHE A 27 15.82 -9.50 0.68
N PHE A 28 16.31 -8.28 0.90
CA PHE A 28 15.65 -7.30 1.76
C PHE A 28 14.34 -6.78 1.17
N GLU A 29 14.26 -6.56 -0.14
CA GLU A 29 13.00 -6.25 -0.85
C GLU A 29 11.95 -7.33 -0.61
N LEU A 30 12.36 -8.60 -0.74
CA LEU A 30 11.49 -9.74 -0.47
C LEU A 30 11.05 -9.79 1.00
N MET A 31 11.97 -9.57 1.94
CA MET A 31 11.64 -9.51 3.37
C MET A 31 10.71 -8.33 3.70
N GLY A 32 10.85 -7.21 3.00
CA GLY A 32 9.93 -6.07 3.06
C GLY A 32 8.49 -6.45 2.72
N HIS A 33 8.32 -7.42 1.82
CA HIS A 33 7.01 -7.94 1.42
C HIS A 33 6.50 -9.03 2.37
N ILE A 34 7.37 -9.94 2.82
CA ILE A 34 7.00 -11.10 3.66
C ILE A 34 6.71 -10.69 5.10
N ASP A 35 7.53 -9.81 5.69
CA ASP A 35 7.44 -9.43 7.11
C ASP A 35 7.56 -7.91 7.28
N PRO A 36 6.58 -7.12 6.81
CA PRO A 36 6.55 -5.68 7.04
C PRO A 36 6.30 -5.36 8.53
N PRO A 37 6.79 -4.21 9.03
CA PRO A 37 6.38 -3.67 10.32
C PRO A 37 4.85 -3.50 10.33
N HIS A 38 4.22 -3.91 11.43
CA HIS A 38 2.78 -3.80 11.58
C HIS A 38 2.36 -3.73 13.05
N ARG A 39 1.20 -3.13 13.27
CA ARG A 39 0.55 -3.04 14.57
C ARG A 39 -0.07 -4.39 14.94
N ARG A 40 0.12 -4.85 16.18
CA ARG A 40 -0.59 -6.02 16.72
C ARG A 40 -1.92 -5.56 17.34
N VAL A 41 -2.99 -5.57 16.56
CA VAL A 41 -4.30 -5.06 17.00
C VAL A 41 -5.00 -6.00 18.01
N HIS A 42 -4.67 -7.29 18.01
CA HIS A 42 -5.38 -8.30 18.82
C HIS A 42 -4.64 -8.78 20.09
N GLU A 43 -3.45 -8.24 20.37
CA GLU A 43 -2.68 -8.59 21.57
C GLU A 43 -2.92 -7.55 22.67
N PHE A 44 -4.16 -7.42 23.12
CA PHE A 44 -4.51 -6.62 24.30
C PHE A 44 -4.09 -7.37 25.56
N ILE A 45 -2.86 -7.17 25.99
CA ILE A 45 -2.42 -7.63 27.32
C ILE A 45 -2.85 -6.60 28.38
N ASP A 46 -2.89 -5.31 28.01
CA ASP A 46 -3.40 -4.22 28.85
C ASP A 46 -4.19 -3.17 28.02
N PRO A 47 -5.24 -2.53 28.58
CA PRO A 47 -5.96 -1.46 27.91
C PRO A 47 -5.04 -0.27 27.59
N GLY A 48 -4.81 -0.01 26.31
CA GLY A 48 -4.07 1.16 25.83
C GLY A 48 -2.61 0.94 25.42
N GLU A 49 -2.02 -0.24 25.67
CA GLU A 49 -0.69 -0.56 25.14
C GLU A 49 -0.80 -1.08 23.70
N VAL A 50 -0.23 -0.34 22.74
CA VAL A 50 -0.14 -0.79 21.34
C VAL A 50 1.22 -1.43 21.12
N ARG A 51 1.24 -2.73 20.84
CA ARG A 51 2.47 -3.44 20.44
C ARG A 51 2.68 -3.37 18.94
N PHE A 52 3.93 -3.14 18.54
CA PHE A 52 4.35 -3.13 17.14
C PHE A 52 5.31 -4.31 16.90
N ARG A 53 5.12 -5.01 15.78
CA ARG A 53 6.19 -5.86 15.21
C ARG A 53 7.06 -4.98 14.32
N LEU A 54 8.37 -5.05 14.52
CA LEU A 54 9.33 -4.34 13.67
C LEU A 54 9.49 -4.99 12.29
N GLY A 55 9.15 -6.27 12.14
CA GLY A 55 9.28 -7.00 10.88
C GLY A 55 10.74 -7.03 10.39
N TRP A 56 10.96 -6.79 9.10
CA TRP A 56 12.28 -6.70 8.48
C TRP A 56 13.22 -5.68 9.13
N ILE A 57 12.72 -4.69 9.89
CA ILE A 57 13.58 -3.76 10.63
C ILE A 57 14.49 -4.51 11.63
N TYR A 58 14.09 -5.69 12.13
CA TYR A 58 14.97 -6.55 12.93
C TYR A 58 16.26 -6.96 12.19
N LEU A 59 16.20 -7.08 10.86
CA LEU A 59 17.37 -7.41 10.04
C LEU A 59 18.45 -6.31 10.11
N THR A 60 18.08 -5.08 10.46
CA THR A 60 19.03 -3.97 10.69
C THR A 60 19.92 -4.16 11.93
N HIS A 61 19.69 -5.22 12.71
CA HIS A 61 20.47 -5.56 13.90
C HIS A 61 21.38 -6.78 13.71
N VAL A 62 21.34 -7.45 12.54
CA VAL A 62 22.16 -8.64 12.27
C VAL A 62 23.64 -8.30 12.22
N ASN A 63 24.02 -7.30 11.42
CA ASN A 63 25.38 -6.75 11.36
C ASN A 63 25.36 -5.32 10.77
N GLN A 64 26.49 -4.62 10.84
CA GLN A 64 26.61 -3.24 10.34
C GLN A 64 26.38 -3.11 8.84
N ARG A 65 26.75 -4.12 8.03
CA ARG A 65 26.56 -4.11 6.57
C ARG A 65 25.07 -4.15 6.22
N TRP A 66 24.32 -5.04 6.86
CA TRP A 66 22.88 -5.18 6.67
C TRP A 66 22.14 -3.92 7.10
N ARG A 67 22.50 -3.36 8.25
CA ARG A 67 21.96 -2.07 8.71
C ARG A 67 22.15 -0.99 7.66
N ARG A 68 23.38 -0.81 7.15
CA ARG A 68 23.70 0.22 6.17
C ARG A 68 22.88 0.06 4.89
N LEU A 69 22.78 -1.17 4.36
CA LEU A 69 22.01 -1.46 3.16
C LEU A 69 20.52 -1.18 3.36
N LEU A 70 19.90 -1.74 4.40
CA LEU A 70 18.47 -1.56 4.70
C LEU A 70 18.09 -0.11 4.95
N LEU A 71 18.92 0.64 5.69
CA LEU A 71 18.67 2.07 5.94
C LEU A 71 18.80 2.91 4.66
N ALA A 72 19.54 2.44 3.66
CA ALA A 72 19.79 3.12 2.38
C ALA A 72 18.85 2.65 1.25
N MET A 73 17.75 1.94 1.56
CA MET A 73 16.77 1.45 0.58
C MET A 73 15.44 2.20 0.73
N PRO A 74 15.22 3.32 0.02
CA PRO A 74 14.05 4.16 0.20
C PRO A 74 12.72 3.44 -0.08
N SER A 75 12.71 2.52 -1.03
CA SER A 75 11.57 1.66 -1.38
C SER A 75 11.00 0.88 -0.18
N LEU A 76 11.86 0.40 0.73
CA LEU A 76 11.42 -0.31 1.93
C LEU A 76 10.68 0.63 2.88
N TRP A 77 11.18 1.84 3.07
CA TRP A 77 10.58 2.85 3.95
C TRP A 77 9.26 3.38 3.39
N ALA A 78 9.21 3.64 2.09
CA ALA A 78 8.00 4.09 1.37
C ALA A 78 6.84 3.07 1.46
N ARG A 79 7.15 1.77 1.55
CA ARG A 79 6.12 0.72 1.67
C ARG A 79 5.55 0.57 3.07
N VAL A 80 6.32 0.90 4.09
CA VAL A 80 5.94 0.65 5.49
C VAL A 80 5.51 1.91 6.22
N PHE A 81 5.67 3.08 5.59
CA PHE A 81 5.36 4.39 6.16
C PHE A 81 4.02 4.43 6.89
N ALA A 82 2.94 3.97 6.25
CA ALA A 82 1.61 3.98 6.84
C ALA A 82 1.51 3.10 8.10
N ASN A 83 2.31 2.03 8.20
CA ASN A 83 2.28 1.06 9.31
C ASN A 83 3.12 1.48 10.53
N MET A 84 3.99 2.50 10.39
CA MET A 84 4.88 2.94 11.46
C MET A 84 4.15 3.75 12.53
N PRO A 85 4.59 3.72 13.81
CA PRO A 85 4.05 4.60 14.84
C PRO A 85 4.27 6.07 14.46
N ALA A 86 3.39 6.95 14.91
CA ALA A 86 3.45 8.38 14.57
C ALA A 86 4.79 9.04 14.95
N SER A 87 5.47 8.55 15.99
CA SER A 87 6.80 9.02 16.40
C SER A 87 7.92 8.71 15.39
N ALA A 88 7.69 7.79 14.45
CA ALA A 88 8.65 7.40 13.42
C ALA A 88 8.31 7.95 12.03
N TYR A 89 7.27 8.79 11.90
CA TYR A 89 6.84 9.31 10.61
C TYR A 89 7.89 10.19 9.94
N GLU A 90 8.46 11.16 10.64
CA GLU A 90 9.48 12.05 10.05
C GLU A 90 10.70 11.26 9.56
N GLU A 91 11.19 10.30 10.36
CA GLU A 91 12.33 9.46 9.98
C GLU A 91 11.98 8.54 8.80
N THR A 92 10.80 7.92 8.80
CA THR A 92 10.38 7.01 7.72
C THR A 92 10.13 7.78 6.43
N PHE A 93 9.52 8.96 6.52
CA PHE A 93 9.33 9.87 5.39
C PHE A 93 10.67 10.35 4.81
N SER A 94 11.59 10.81 5.67
CA SER A 94 12.94 11.22 5.26
C SER A 94 13.70 10.10 4.54
N ARG A 95 13.58 8.86 5.05
CA ARG A 95 14.23 7.69 4.43
C ARG A 95 13.53 7.21 3.15
N ALA A 96 12.21 7.39 3.05
CA ALA A 96 11.45 7.05 1.85
C ALA A 96 11.84 7.95 0.66
N GLY A 97 12.23 9.21 0.93
CA GLY A 97 12.64 10.15 -0.10
C GLY A 97 11.60 10.26 -1.22
N ASP A 98 12.07 10.16 -2.46
CA ASP A 98 11.22 10.21 -3.67
C ASP A 98 10.70 8.85 -4.13
N ALA A 99 10.86 7.78 -3.34
CA ALA A 99 10.36 6.46 -3.72
C ALA A 99 8.82 6.44 -3.72
N SER A 100 8.22 5.59 -4.56
CA SER A 100 6.76 5.51 -4.66
C SER A 100 6.12 4.84 -3.44
N TRP A 101 5.06 5.44 -2.89
CA TRP A 101 4.49 5.04 -1.60
C TRP A 101 3.39 3.99 -1.71
N HIS A 102 3.28 3.18 -0.66
CA HIS A 102 2.15 2.27 -0.46
C HIS A 102 1.42 2.68 0.81
N LEU A 103 0.20 3.16 0.65
CA LEU A 103 -0.64 3.68 1.73
C LEU A 103 -1.85 2.78 1.93
N SER A 104 -2.08 2.40 3.18
CA SER A 104 -3.23 1.61 3.61
C SER A 104 -3.71 2.13 4.95
N PHE A 105 -4.97 2.55 5.05
CA PHE A 105 -5.53 3.19 6.25
C PHE A 105 -6.40 2.26 7.11
N ASN A 106 -6.28 0.95 6.91
CA ASN A 106 -7.18 -0.02 7.52
C ASN A 106 -7.03 -0.06 9.04
N ASN A 107 -8.13 0.14 9.76
CA ASN A 107 -8.21 0.09 11.23
C ASN A 107 -7.31 1.10 11.97
N GLU A 108 -7.00 2.23 11.34
CA GLU A 108 -6.21 3.28 11.99
C GLU A 108 -7.05 4.20 12.89
N PRO A 109 -6.57 4.58 14.09
CA PRO A 109 -7.26 5.56 14.93
C PRO A 109 -7.44 6.89 14.16
N SER A 110 -8.58 7.55 14.35
CA SER A 110 -9.00 8.73 13.58
C SER A 110 -7.93 9.83 13.50
N SER A 111 -7.22 10.11 14.61
CA SER A 111 -6.17 11.14 14.65
C SER A 111 -4.92 10.78 13.85
N ARG A 112 -4.56 9.49 13.78
CA ARG A 112 -3.44 8.99 12.96
C ARG A 112 -3.83 8.93 11.49
N ARG A 113 -5.03 8.43 11.23
CA ARG A 113 -5.64 8.41 9.88
C ARG A 113 -5.59 9.79 9.25
N GLN A 114 -6.10 10.82 9.92
CA GLN A 114 -6.16 12.17 9.38
C GLN A 114 -4.79 12.69 8.94
N LYS A 115 -3.73 12.46 9.74
CA LYS A 115 -2.36 12.85 9.37
C LYS A 115 -1.87 12.13 8.12
N LEU A 116 -2.10 10.82 8.04
CA LEU A 116 -1.69 10.02 6.88
C LEU A 116 -2.49 10.44 5.63
N VAL A 117 -3.79 10.72 5.77
CA VAL A 117 -4.63 11.21 4.66
C VAL A 117 -4.12 12.55 4.17
N THR A 118 -3.87 13.52 5.07
CA THR A 118 -3.34 14.84 4.68
C THR A 118 -2.02 14.69 3.92
N LEU A 119 -1.13 13.80 4.37
CA LEU A 119 0.13 13.54 3.68
C LEU A 119 -0.08 12.85 2.33
N ALA A 120 -1.00 11.89 2.24
CA ALA A 120 -1.35 11.24 0.98
C ALA A 120 -1.85 12.24 -0.05
N GLN A 121 -2.74 13.14 0.37
CA GLN A 121 -3.32 14.19 -0.46
C GLN A 121 -2.26 15.17 -0.99
N SER A 122 -1.26 15.50 -0.16
CA SER A 122 -0.18 16.42 -0.54
C SER A 122 0.91 15.77 -1.41
N HIS A 123 1.03 14.44 -1.38
CA HIS A 123 2.05 13.69 -2.14
C HIS A 123 1.44 12.66 -3.11
N MET A 124 0.23 12.90 -3.59
CA MET A 124 -0.54 11.91 -4.36
C MET A 124 0.19 11.43 -5.62
N GLU A 125 1.01 12.28 -6.25
CA GLU A 125 1.81 11.94 -7.43
C GLU A 125 2.87 10.85 -7.19
N GLN A 126 3.30 10.68 -5.92
CA GLN A 126 4.25 9.64 -5.51
C GLN A 126 3.54 8.37 -5.04
N VAL A 127 2.21 8.38 -4.90
CA VAL A 127 1.48 7.23 -4.37
C VAL A 127 1.32 6.17 -5.45
N ARG A 128 1.91 5.00 -5.20
CA ARG A 128 1.81 3.83 -6.08
C ARG A 128 0.66 2.91 -5.74
N ALA A 129 0.35 2.78 -4.45
CA ALA A 129 -0.78 1.99 -3.99
C ALA A 129 -1.54 2.78 -2.92
N LEU A 130 -2.84 2.98 -3.14
CA LEU A 130 -3.74 3.65 -2.20
C LEU A 130 -4.85 2.68 -1.80
N ARG A 131 -4.98 2.40 -0.49
CA ARG A 131 -6.03 1.52 0.06
C ARG A 131 -6.75 2.18 1.23
N VAL A 132 -8.03 2.45 1.04
CA VAL A 132 -8.92 3.12 1.98
C VAL A 132 -10.14 2.22 2.18
N SER A 133 -10.05 1.24 3.08
CA SER A 133 -11.14 0.26 3.27
C SER A 133 -12.11 0.60 4.41
N ASP A 134 -12.23 1.87 4.80
CA ASP A 134 -13.13 2.30 5.87
C ASP A 134 -14.29 3.10 5.28
N PRO A 135 -15.53 2.57 5.27
CA PRO A 135 -16.67 3.27 4.71
C PRO A 135 -17.02 4.54 5.49
N THR A 136 -16.59 4.64 6.76
CA THR A 136 -16.81 5.84 7.59
C THR A 136 -15.78 6.95 7.32
N ASP A 137 -14.91 6.77 6.32
CA ASP A 137 -13.97 7.82 5.93
C ASP A 137 -14.70 9.02 5.33
N THR A 138 -14.59 10.15 6.01
CA THR A 138 -15.13 11.43 5.56
C THR A 138 -14.14 12.24 4.72
N SER A 139 -12.99 11.65 4.38
CA SER A 139 -11.98 12.29 3.55
C SER A 139 -12.49 12.44 2.12
N ASP A 140 -12.28 13.62 1.55
CA ASP A 140 -12.69 13.95 0.18
C ASP A 140 -11.70 13.38 -0.85
N TRP A 141 -11.75 12.06 -1.07
CA TRP A 141 -10.92 11.40 -2.06
C TRP A 141 -11.32 11.76 -3.49
N VAL A 142 -12.58 12.16 -3.70
CA VAL A 142 -13.07 12.67 -4.99
C VAL A 142 -12.25 13.87 -5.41
N SER A 143 -12.23 14.95 -4.62
CA SER A 143 -11.44 16.15 -4.95
C SER A 143 -9.94 15.87 -4.99
N THR A 144 -9.46 14.88 -4.22
CA THR A 144 -8.04 14.51 -4.16
C THR A 144 -7.54 13.85 -5.44
N LEU A 145 -8.40 13.12 -6.15
CA LEU A 145 -8.01 12.29 -7.30
C LEU A 145 -8.57 12.83 -8.63
N HIS A 146 -9.67 13.58 -8.59
CA HIS A 146 -10.36 14.07 -9.79
C HIS A 146 -9.43 14.91 -10.68
N ASP A 147 -9.32 14.50 -11.94
CA ASP A 147 -8.56 15.14 -13.01
C ASP A 147 -7.05 15.32 -12.71
N ARG A 148 -6.53 14.61 -11.70
CA ARG A 148 -5.09 14.62 -11.39
C ARG A 148 -4.34 13.56 -12.18
N ASN A 149 -3.17 13.93 -12.69
CA ASN A 149 -2.26 13.00 -13.36
C ASN A 149 -1.47 12.22 -12.31
N LEU A 150 -1.74 10.92 -12.19
CA LEU A 150 -1.16 10.05 -11.18
C LEU A 150 -0.37 8.92 -11.87
N PRO A 151 0.82 9.22 -12.44
CA PRO A 151 1.57 8.25 -13.25
C PRO A 151 2.12 7.10 -12.42
N GLU A 152 2.38 7.29 -11.13
CA GLU A 152 2.91 6.23 -10.25
C GLU A 152 1.82 5.29 -9.74
N LEU A 153 0.54 5.68 -9.80
CA LEU A 153 -0.55 4.93 -9.20
C LEU A 153 -0.84 3.65 -9.99
N VAL A 154 -0.60 2.50 -9.34
CA VAL A 154 -0.78 1.15 -9.90
C VAL A 154 -1.98 0.44 -9.27
N THR A 155 -2.26 0.70 -7.99
CA THR A 155 -3.36 0.09 -7.25
C THR A 155 -4.18 1.15 -6.53
N LEU A 156 -5.49 1.14 -6.76
CA LEU A 156 -6.46 2.00 -6.12
C LEU A 156 -7.56 1.15 -5.48
N ASP A 157 -7.77 1.28 -4.18
CA ASP A 157 -8.86 0.65 -3.45
C ASP A 157 -9.46 1.71 -2.53
N ILE A 158 -10.64 2.21 -2.87
CA ILE A 158 -11.30 3.27 -2.09
C ILE A 158 -12.72 2.87 -1.78
N SER A 159 -13.02 2.86 -0.49
CA SER A 159 -14.36 2.83 0.04
C SER A 159 -14.69 4.19 0.61
N GLN A 160 -15.68 4.87 0.03
CA GLN A 160 -16.20 6.14 0.51
C GLN A 160 -17.72 6.04 0.66
N ASP A 161 -18.29 6.86 1.55
CA ASP A 161 -19.73 7.06 1.55
C ASP A 161 -20.18 7.73 0.23
N PRO A 162 -21.39 7.41 -0.27
CA PRO A 162 -21.93 8.00 -1.48
C PRO A 162 -21.92 9.54 -1.40
N MET A 163 -21.24 10.18 -2.35
CA MET A 163 -21.40 11.61 -2.58
C MET A 163 -22.33 11.84 -3.77
N PRO A 164 -23.39 12.65 -3.63
CA PRO A 164 -24.27 12.97 -4.75
C PRO A 164 -23.47 13.67 -5.87
N ASP A 165 -23.81 13.35 -7.13
CA ASP A 165 -23.31 13.99 -8.35
C ASP A 165 -21.78 13.99 -8.54
N SER A 166 -21.08 13.04 -7.94
CA SER A 166 -19.62 13.01 -7.90
C SER A 166 -19.02 11.95 -8.83
N ASP A 167 -19.04 12.23 -10.13
CA ASP A 167 -18.26 11.45 -11.11
C ASP A 167 -16.78 11.81 -10.99
N ILE A 168 -15.93 10.82 -10.72
CA ILE A 168 -14.49 11.04 -10.64
C ILE A 168 -13.80 10.76 -11.98
N LEU A 169 -12.97 11.68 -12.43
CA LEU A 169 -12.14 11.49 -13.61
C LEU A 169 -10.74 11.04 -13.19
N LEU A 170 -10.37 9.79 -13.48
CA LEU A 170 -9.09 9.20 -13.09
C LEU A 170 -8.10 9.19 -14.26
N ARG A 171 -7.01 9.97 -14.16
CA ARG A 171 -5.88 9.97 -15.11
C ARG A 171 -4.68 9.22 -14.53
N CYS A 172 -4.73 7.90 -14.65
CA CYS A 172 -3.77 7.01 -14.00
C CYS A 172 -3.23 6.01 -15.05
N PRO A 173 -2.26 6.40 -15.89
CA PRO A 173 -1.87 5.61 -17.06
C PRO A 173 -1.33 4.21 -16.71
N ASN A 174 -0.78 4.07 -15.50
CA ASN A 174 -0.22 2.82 -14.99
C ASN A 174 -1.14 2.07 -14.02
N LEU A 175 -2.39 2.52 -13.84
CA LEU A 175 -3.35 1.86 -12.95
C LEU A 175 -3.70 0.48 -13.49
N ARG A 176 -3.52 -0.57 -12.66
CA ARG A 176 -3.74 -1.98 -13.03
C ARG A 176 -4.87 -2.63 -12.24
N ASP A 177 -5.01 -2.27 -10.97
CA ASP A 177 -6.02 -2.81 -10.08
C ASP A 177 -6.79 -1.64 -9.45
N CYS A 178 -8.11 -1.63 -9.66
CA CYS A 178 -9.00 -0.60 -9.17
C CYS A 178 -10.21 -1.25 -8.48
N THR A 179 -10.43 -0.90 -7.21
CA THR A 179 -11.59 -1.27 -6.43
C THR A 179 -12.26 0.00 -5.91
N LEU A 180 -13.50 0.24 -6.31
CA LEU A 180 -14.26 1.44 -5.97
C LEU A 180 -15.55 1.05 -5.26
N TYR A 181 -15.78 1.60 -4.06
CA TYR A 181 -17.05 1.49 -3.36
C TYR A 181 -17.76 2.84 -3.29
N ASN A 182 -19.00 2.87 -3.80
CA ASN A 182 -19.85 4.06 -3.95
C ASN A 182 -19.18 5.24 -4.67
N LEU A 183 -18.28 4.96 -5.61
CA LEU A 183 -17.53 5.99 -6.33
C LEU A 183 -17.62 5.76 -7.85
N PRO A 184 -18.55 6.43 -8.56
CA PRO A 184 -18.63 6.33 -10.00
C PRO A 184 -17.41 7.01 -10.63
N ALA A 185 -16.74 6.32 -11.55
CA ALA A 185 -15.47 6.77 -12.13
C ALA A 185 -15.43 6.64 -13.65
N GLN A 186 -14.78 7.62 -14.28
CA GLN A 186 -14.35 7.61 -15.66
C GLN A 186 -12.83 7.49 -15.72
N PHE A 187 -12.33 6.62 -16.60
CA PHE A 187 -10.90 6.35 -16.71
C PHE A 187 -10.33 6.93 -18.00
N ILE A 188 -9.19 7.62 -17.89
CA ILE A 188 -8.42 8.13 -19.04
C ILE A 188 -7.10 7.36 -19.13
N GLU A 189 -6.85 6.77 -20.31
CA GLU A 189 -5.63 6.01 -20.65
C GLU A 189 -5.27 4.85 -19.70
N PRO A 190 -6.23 4.07 -19.19
CA PRO A 190 -5.92 3.10 -18.15
C PRO A 190 -5.24 1.84 -18.71
N SER A 191 -4.13 1.44 -18.10
CA SER A 191 -3.57 0.08 -18.24
C SER A 191 -4.31 -0.93 -17.33
N LEU A 192 -5.61 -0.70 -17.09
CA LEU A 192 -6.38 -1.39 -16.06
C LEU A 192 -6.65 -2.83 -16.47
N ARG A 193 -6.30 -3.76 -15.58
CA ARG A 193 -6.49 -5.20 -15.77
C ARG A 193 -7.60 -5.75 -14.89
N ARG A 194 -7.79 -5.15 -13.71
CA ARG A 194 -8.82 -5.57 -12.76
C ARG A 194 -9.64 -4.37 -12.31
N LEU A 195 -10.95 -4.46 -12.47
CA LEU A 195 -11.92 -3.47 -12.02
C LEU A 195 -12.98 -4.12 -11.14
N VAL A 196 -13.13 -3.59 -9.93
CA VAL A 196 -14.19 -3.95 -8.99
C VAL A 196 -15.00 -2.71 -8.65
N MET A 197 -16.30 -2.74 -8.89
CA MET A 197 -17.22 -1.67 -8.56
C MET A 197 -18.33 -2.20 -7.67
N ARG A 198 -18.48 -1.63 -6.47
CA ARG A 198 -19.40 -2.12 -5.44
C ARG A 198 -20.19 -0.99 -4.79
N GLY A 199 -21.48 -1.21 -4.54
CA GLY A 199 -22.32 -0.25 -3.80
C GLY A 199 -23.18 0.67 -4.68
N ASP A 200 -23.99 1.50 -4.03
CA ASP A 200 -24.97 2.42 -4.66
C ASP A 200 -24.59 3.86 -4.30
N PRO A 201 -24.18 4.75 -5.25
CA PRO A 201 -24.19 4.61 -6.72
C PRO A 201 -22.79 4.35 -7.30
N ALA A 202 -22.12 3.26 -6.92
CA ALA A 202 -20.79 2.98 -7.50
C ALA A 202 -20.83 2.70 -9.00
N LEU A 203 -22.01 2.28 -9.48
CA LEU A 203 -22.29 2.08 -10.89
C LEU A 203 -22.82 3.39 -11.48
N PRO A 204 -22.42 3.72 -12.72
CA PRO A 204 -23.01 4.84 -13.43
C PRO A 204 -24.54 4.75 -13.44
N ASP A 205 -25.22 5.91 -13.40
CA ASP A 205 -26.69 6.01 -13.40
C ASP A 205 -27.36 5.27 -14.57
N SER A 206 -26.60 4.99 -15.63
CA SER A 206 -27.07 4.30 -16.81
C SER A 206 -26.12 3.17 -17.23
N VAL A 207 -26.72 2.04 -17.65
CA VAL A 207 -25.99 0.91 -18.28
C VAL A 207 -25.16 1.37 -19.49
N PRO A 208 -25.64 2.28 -20.38
CA PRO A 208 -24.81 2.82 -21.45
C PRO A 208 -23.49 3.44 -20.97
N THR A 209 -23.52 4.28 -19.93
CA THR A 209 -22.30 4.90 -19.38
C THR A 209 -21.32 3.87 -18.85
N LEU A 210 -21.82 2.81 -18.19
CA LEU A 210 -20.97 1.69 -17.77
C LEU A 210 -20.32 0.99 -18.98
N LEU A 211 -21.07 0.73 -20.04
CA LEU A 211 -20.54 0.11 -21.25
C LEU A 211 -19.49 1.00 -21.92
N ASP A 212 -19.72 2.32 -21.98
CA ASP A 212 -18.75 3.28 -22.52
C ASP A 212 -17.45 3.26 -21.71
N THR A 213 -17.55 3.20 -20.38
CA THR A 213 -16.39 3.01 -19.50
C THR A 213 -15.69 1.71 -19.80
N LEU A 214 -16.39 0.58 -19.94
CA LEU A 214 -15.75 -0.71 -20.22
C LEU A 214 -15.08 -0.75 -21.60
N VAL A 215 -15.65 -0.07 -22.61
CA VAL A 215 -15.06 0.05 -23.95
C VAL A 215 -13.73 0.82 -23.92
N SER A 216 -13.54 1.73 -22.97
CA SER A 216 -12.28 2.47 -22.81
C SER A 216 -11.18 1.68 -22.08
N LEU A 217 -11.44 0.43 -21.66
CA LEU A 217 -10.52 -0.44 -20.91
C LEU A 217 -10.05 -1.64 -21.76
N PRO A 218 -9.21 -1.45 -22.80
CA PRO A 218 -8.84 -2.51 -23.73
C PRO A 218 -8.01 -3.64 -23.12
N TYR A 219 -7.43 -3.44 -21.93
CA TYR A 219 -6.61 -4.41 -21.21
C TYR A 219 -7.32 -5.06 -20.02
N LEU A 220 -8.64 -4.86 -19.87
CA LEU A 220 -9.38 -5.41 -18.74
C LEU A 220 -9.45 -6.94 -18.83
N GLU A 221 -8.91 -7.61 -17.82
CA GLU A 221 -8.85 -9.07 -17.68
C GLU A 221 -9.92 -9.55 -16.68
N GLU A 222 -10.19 -8.78 -15.65
CA GLU A 222 -11.11 -9.11 -14.56
C GLU A 222 -12.09 -7.96 -14.29
N LEU A 223 -13.39 -8.28 -14.29
CA LEU A 223 -14.47 -7.35 -13.96
C LEU A 223 -15.38 -7.96 -12.90
N GLU A 224 -15.54 -7.23 -11.79
CA GLU A 224 -16.48 -7.58 -10.72
C GLU A 224 -17.44 -6.42 -10.46
N LEU A 225 -18.74 -6.68 -10.60
CA LEU A 225 -19.80 -5.69 -10.37
C LEU A 225 -20.72 -6.22 -9.26
N GLU A 226 -20.86 -5.46 -8.18
CA GLU A 226 -21.84 -5.76 -7.13
C GLU A 226 -23.04 -4.82 -7.27
N LEU A 227 -24.08 -5.33 -7.92
CA LEU A 227 -25.39 -4.68 -8.04
C LEU A 227 -26.16 -4.89 -6.74
N LEU A 228 -26.09 -3.94 -5.81
CA LEU A 228 -27.00 -3.94 -4.67
C LEU A 228 -28.41 -3.67 -5.19
N SER A 229 -29.32 -4.64 -5.01
CA SER A 229 -30.74 -4.45 -5.33
C SER A 229 -31.26 -3.30 -4.47
N ARG A 230 -31.70 -2.19 -5.09
CA ARG A 230 -32.40 -1.10 -4.40
C ARG A 230 -33.50 -1.73 -3.53
N LYS A 231 -33.42 -1.53 -2.20
CA LYS A 231 -34.55 -1.89 -1.33
C LYS A 231 -35.77 -1.15 -1.88
N PRO A 232 -36.92 -1.82 -2.09
CA PRO A 232 -38.11 -1.13 -2.57
C PRO A 232 -38.41 0.03 -1.62
N LEU A 233 -38.58 1.23 -2.18
CA LEU A 233 -39.05 2.39 -1.43
C LEU A 233 -40.41 2.01 -0.83
N VAL A 234 -40.47 1.92 0.50
CA VAL A 234 -41.71 1.67 1.27
C VAL A 234 -42.42 2.98 1.51
#